data_AF-A0A0L6WK57-F1
#
_entry.id   AF-A0A0L6WK57-F1
#
_cell.length_a   1.000
_cell.length_b   1.000
_cell.length_c   1.000
_cell.angle_alpha   90.00
_cell.angle_beta   90.00
_cell.angle_gamma   90.00
#
_symmetry.space_group_name_H-M   'P 1'
#
loop_
_entity.id
_entity.type
_entity.pdbx_description
1 polymer ?
#
loop_
_entity_poly.entity_id
_entity_poly.type
_entity_poly.pdbx_seq_one_letter_code
_entity_poly.pdbx_strand_id
1 'polypeptide(L)'
;MEGALPLILAWQFGTKEMMKITEEEWRKGTGSLKISNLPTLSMAVRDLEDLLILDKPMPQKKSKKDVYDKAAYWKYSQDRKASFNQLYMFCFTLVKPAQSKNIDMETATALWSVLLVPKYPLMGEVVAFIGDHPTTYRAANKDLWSMMLEFCDTVNPNLSDYESDEAWPTLLDNFVAWKKGQSANNESS
;
A
#
# COMPACT_ATOMS: atom_id res chain seq x y z
N MET A 1 -12.55 11.90 -1.35
CA MET A 1 -11.29 11.27 -0.90
C MET A 1 -10.73 10.54 -2.09
N GLU A 2 -9.46 10.75 -2.41
CA GLU A 2 -8.80 10.18 -3.59
C GLU A 2 -7.55 9.39 -3.14
N GLY A 3 -6.96 8.62 -4.04
CA GLY A 3 -5.75 7.85 -3.76
C GLY A 3 -5.96 6.82 -2.64
N ALA A 4 -5.06 6.82 -1.66
CA ALA A 4 -5.08 5.86 -0.56
C ALA A 4 -6.02 6.23 0.59
N LEU A 5 -6.55 7.46 0.62
CA LEU A 5 -7.39 7.95 1.72
C LEU A 5 -8.61 7.05 2.03
N PRO A 6 -9.38 6.55 1.03
CA PRO A 6 -10.48 5.63 1.31
C PRO A 6 -10.03 4.31 1.95
N LEU A 7 -8.85 3.80 1.58
CA LEU A 7 -8.28 2.56 2.13
C LEU A 7 -7.83 2.74 3.58
N ILE A 8 -7.22 3.89 3.88
CA ILE A 8 -6.81 4.25 5.25
C ILE A 8 -8.04 4.41 6.14
N LEU A 9 -9.10 5.08 5.65
CA LEU A 9 -10.36 5.22 6.38
C LEU A 9 -10.97 3.86 6.69
N ALA A 10 -11.09 3.00 5.67
CA ALA A 10 -11.56 1.62 5.79
C ALA A 10 -10.77 0.83 6.84
N TRP A 11 -9.44 0.96 6.82
CA TRP A 11 -8.55 0.31 7.78
C TRP A 11 -8.76 0.83 9.21
N GLN A 12 -8.87 2.15 9.41
CA GLN A 12 -9.12 2.72 10.74
C GLN A 12 -10.48 2.32 11.30
N PHE A 13 -11.47 2.10 10.43
CA PHE A 13 -12.83 1.75 10.86
C PHE A 13 -13.02 0.23 10.98
N GLY A 14 -12.00 -0.55 10.56
CA GLY A 14 -12.05 -2.01 10.59
C GLY A 14 -13.11 -2.57 9.65
N THR A 15 -13.30 -1.93 8.49
CA THR A 15 -14.36 -2.29 7.55
C THR A 15 -14.15 -3.69 6.98
N LYS A 16 -15.23 -4.44 6.82
CA LYS A 16 -15.17 -5.81 6.28
C LYS A 16 -15.47 -5.92 4.79
N GLU A 17 -16.16 -4.94 4.22
CA GLU A 17 -16.59 -4.93 2.82
C GLU A 17 -16.06 -3.69 2.12
N MET A 18 -15.54 -3.86 0.90
CA MET A 18 -15.09 -2.73 0.09
C MET A 18 -16.26 -1.82 -0.27
N MET A 19 -16.00 -0.51 -0.37
CA MET A 19 -16.98 0.52 -0.76
C MET A 19 -18.18 0.70 0.17
N LYS A 20 -18.22 0.03 1.33
CA LYS A 20 -19.28 0.18 2.32
C LYS A 20 -18.69 0.36 3.72
N ILE A 21 -19.32 1.25 4.48
CA ILE A 21 -19.07 1.40 5.91
C ILE A 21 -20.43 1.28 6.58
N THR A 22 -20.60 0.27 7.42
CA THR A 22 -21.83 0.09 8.20
C THR A 22 -21.97 1.19 9.24
N GLU A 23 -23.20 1.42 9.73
CA GLU A 23 -23.43 2.38 10.81
C GLU A 23 -22.62 2.03 12.08
N GLU A 24 -22.48 0.74 12.38
CA GLU A 24 -21.69 0.25 13.51
C GLU A 24 -20.19 0.58 13.34
N GLU A 25 -19.61 0.26 12.18
CA GLU A 25 -18.21 0.59 11.86
C GLU A 25 -17.98 2.10 11.90
N TRP A 26 -18.91 2.90 11.37
CA TRP A 26 -18.84 4.35 11.40
C TRP A 26 -18.85 4.90 12.82
N ARG A 27 -19.81 4.47 13.66
CA ARG A 27 -19.92 4.91 15.06
C ARG A 27 -18.70 4.49 15.88
N LYS A 28 -18.22 3.26 15.68
CA LYS A 28 -17.02 2.76 16.36
C LYS A 28 -15.77 3.52 15.93
N GLY A 29 -15.56 3.70 14.63
CA GLY A 29 -14.41 4.41 14.07
C GLY A 29 -14.33 5.86 14.52
N THR A 30 -15.40 6.63 14.28
CA THR A 30 -15.48 8.04 14.72
C THR A 30 -15.43 8.20 16.24
N GLY A 31 -16.07 7.29 16.99
CA GLY A 31 -16.02 7.27 18.45
C GLY A 31 -14.62 7.01 19.01
N SER A 32 -13.87 6.08 18.43
CA SER A 32 -12.49 5.78 18.84
C SER A 32 -11.53 6.95 18.61
N LEU A 33 -11.75 7.71 17.55
CA LEU A 33 -10.99 8.92 17.22
C LEU A 33 -11.53 10.17 17.92
N LYS A 34 -12.68 10.07 18.62
CA LYS A 34 -13.42 11.20 19.22
C LYS A 34 -13.73 12.32 18.22
N ILE A 35 -14.09 11.94 16.99
CA ILE A 35 -14.35 12.88 15.89
C ILE A 35 -15.85 13.10 15.72
N SER A 36 -16.27 14.36 15.64
CA SER A 36 -17.67 14.77 15.47
C SER A 36 -17.97 15.48 14.15
N ASN A 37 -16.97 15.68 13.29
CA ASN A 37 -17.13 16.41 12.02
C ASN A 37 -16.19 15.88 10.93
N LEU A 38 -16.61 16.03 9.67
CA LEU A 38 -15.89 15.54 8.49
C LEU A 38 -14.51 16.20 8.26
N PRO A 39 -14.32 17.52 8.47
CA PRO A 39 -13.00 18.13 8.34
C PRO A 39 -11.94 17.46 9.23
N THR A 40 -12.29 17.21 10.49
CA THR A 40 -11.39 16.55 11.44
C THR A 40 -11.12 15.10 11.05
N LEU A 41 -12.12 14.38 10.53
CA LEU A 41 -11.93 13.03 9.98
C LEU A 41 -10.95 13.04 8.80
N SER A 42 -11.14 13.97 7.87
CA SER A 42 -10.24 14.11 6.72
C SER A 42 -8.80 14.43 7.16
N MET A 43 -8.62 15.24 8.20
CA MET A 43 -7.30 15.49 8.78
C MET A 43 -6.70 14.21 9.37
N ALA A 44 -7.46 13.45 10.15
CA ALA A 44 -6.97 12.23 10.78
C ALA A 44 -6.51 11.16 9.76
N VAL A 45 -7.23 11.02 8.65
CA VAL A 45 -6.86 10.09 7.56
C VAL A 45 -5.62 10.58 6.81
N ARG A 46 -5.52 11.90 6.54
CA ARG A 46 -4.33 12.50 5.90
C ARG A 46 -3.08 12.39 6.76
N ASP A 47 -3.21 12.57 8.06
CA ASP A 47 -2.08 12.39 8.99
C ASP A 47 -1.49 10.97 8.86
N LEU A 48 -2.33 9.95 8.64
CA LEU A 48 -1.88 8.57 8.41
C LEU A 48 -1.30 8.34 7.01
N GLU A 49 -1.83 8.98 5.98
CA GLU A 49 -1.26 8.95 4.62
C GLU A 49 0.16 9.53 4.63
N ASP A 50 0.31 10.70 5.26
CA ASP A 50 1.60 11.36 5.46
C ASP A 50 2.59 10.45 6.21
N LEU A 51 2.12 9.76 7.26
CA LEU A 51 2.95 8.91 8.10
C LEU A 51 3.37 7.60 7.43
N LEU A 52 2.45 6.93 6.74
CA LEU A 52 2.59 5.53 6.32
C LEU A 52 2.89 5.36 4.83
N ILE A 53 2.46 6.30 3.98
CA ILE A 53 2.58 6.19 2.53
C ILE A 53 3.61 7.18 1.99
N LEU A 54 3.52 8.43 2.41
CA LEU A 54 4.39 9.51 1.90
C LEU A 54 5.69 9.68 2.70
N ASP A 55 5.90 8.87 3.74
CA ASP A 55 7.06 8.92 4.64
C ASP A 55 7.42 10.31 5.17
N LYS A 56 6.42 11.19 5.31
CA LYS A 56 6.65 12.56 5.80
C LYS A 56 7.13 12.53 7.25
N PRO A 57 8.00 13.50 7.63
CA PRO A 57 8.47 13.60 9.00
C PRO A 57 7.30 13.83 9.97
N MET A 58 7.37 13.19 11.14
CA MET A 58 6.36 13.35 12.18
C MET A 58 6.34 14.81 12.68
N PRO A 59 5.16 15.35 13.04
CA PRO A 59 5.07 16.64 13.71
C PRO A 59 5.88 16.61 15.01
N GLN A 60 6.56 17.71 15.34
CA GLN A 60 7.33 17.81 16.57
C GLN A 60 6.40 17.87 17.80
N LYS A 61 6.29 16.73 18.51
CA LYS A 61 5.59 16.46 19.78
C LYS A 61 4.04 16.48 19.75
N LYS A 62 3.46 15.69 20.67
CA LYS A 62 2.05 15.76 21.11
C LYS A 62 1.70 17.21 21.48
N SER A 63 0.92 17.88 20.65
CA SER A 63 0.33 19.16 21.03
C SER A 63 -0.77 18.90 22.07
N LYS A 64 -0.85 19.71 23.13
CA LYS A 64 -1.96 19.62 24.10
C LYS A 64 -3.33 19.99 23.47
N LYS A 65 -3.37 20.36 22.19
CA LYS A 65 -4.56 20.81 21.44
C LYS A 65 -4.81 19.98 20.18
N ASP A 66 -4.52 18.68 20.23
CA ASP A 66 -4.89 17.78 19.14
C ASP A 66 -6.42 17.79 18.95
N VAL A 67 -6.86 18.02 17.71
CA VAL A 67 -8.29 18.17 17.36
C VAL A 67 -9.05 16.83 17.29
N TYR A 68 -8.35 15.71 17.48
CA TYR A 68 -8.90 14.35 17.57
C TYR A 68 -7.98 13.46 18.43
N ASP A 69 -8.45 12.26 18.79
CA ASP A 69 -7.66 11.29 19.55
C ASP A 69 -6.58 10.63 18.68
N LYS A 70 -5.32 11.04 18.90
CA LYS A 70 -4.15 10.54 18.16
C LYS A 70 -3.53 9.25 18.74
N ALA A 71 -4.17 8.56 19.67
CA ALA A 71 -3.60 7.35 20.28
C ALA A 71 -3.15 6.31 19.25
N ALA A 72 -4.02 6.02 18.26
CA ALA A 72 -3.70 5.10 17.16
C ALA A 72 -2.55 5.61 16.29
N TYR A 73 -2.58 6.88 15.90
CA TYR A 73 -1.50 7.54 15.14
C TYR A 73 -0.13 7.37 15.82
N TRP A 74 -0.05 7.67 17.12
CA TRP A 74 1.20 7.55 17.87
C TRP A 74 1.65 6.10 18.01
N LYS A 75 0.73 5.15 18.14
CA LYS A 75 1.05 3.72 18.10
C LYS A 75 1.69 3.34 16.77
N TYR A 76 1.10 3.75 15.65
CA TYR A 76 1.63 3.42 14.32
C TYR A 76 2.99 4.08 14.06
N SER A 77 3.22 5.26 14.63
CA SER A 77 4.50 5.99 14.47
C SER A 77 5.70 5.30 15.13
N GLN A 78 5.48 4.41 16.11
CA GLN A 78 6.56 3.69 16.80
C GLN A 78 7.22 2.65 15.91
N ASP A 79 6.44 2.00 15.04
CA ASP A 79 6.92 1.07 14.03
C ASP A 79 6.13 1.29 12.73
N ARG A 80 6.62 2.23 11.93
CA ARG A 80 5.99 2.61 10.65
C ARG A 80 6.00 1.45 9.66
N LYS A 81 7.07 0.63 9.64
CA LYS A 81 7.19 -0.50 8.73
C LYS A 81 6.15 -1.57 9.04
N ALA A 82 6.04 -1.98 10.29
CA ALA A 82 5.03 -2.96 10.70
C ALA A 82 3.60 -2.41 10.53
N SER A 83 3.38 -1.13 10.79
CA SER A 83 2.06 -0.49 10.63
C SER A 83 1.66 -0.36 9.17
N PHE A 84 2.60 -0.03 8.28
CA PHE A 84 2.36 -0.05 6.84
C PHE A 84 2.05 -1.46 6.34
N ASN A 85 2.80 -2.48 6.80
CA ASN A 85 2.50 -3.88 6.46
C ASN A 85 1.08 -4.29 6.89
N GLN A 86 0.62 -3.86 8.08
CA GLN A 86 -0.75 -4.11 8.53
C GLN A 86 -1.80 -3.48 7.60
N LEU A 87 -1.61 -2.22 7.19
CA LEU A 87 -2.47 -1.55 6.22
C LEU A 87 -2.45 -2.27 4.86
N TYR A 88 -1.26 -2.63 4.38
CA TYR A 88 -1.04 -3.30 3.11
C TYR A 88 -1.75 -4.66 3.05
N MET A 89 -1.60 -5.48 4.08
CA MET A 89 -2.26 -6.79 4.18
C MET A 89 -3.78 -6.67 4.42
N PHE A 90 -4.21 -5.62 5.12
CA PHE A 90 -5.63 -5.29 5.25
C PHE A 90 -6.26 -5.00 3.88
N CYS A 91 -5.60 -4.20 3.04
CA CYS A 91 -6.12 -3.86 1.70
C CYS A 91 -6.37 -5.11 0.85
N PHE A 92 -5.41 -6.05 0.82
CA PHE A 92 -5.61 -7.34 0.15
C PHE A 92 -6.84 -8.09 0.68
N THR A 93 -6.99 -8.15 2.01
CA THR A 93 -8.12 -8.86 2.64
C THR A 93 -9.46 -8.18 2.32
N LEU A 94 -9.48 -6.85 2.29
CA LEU A 94 -10.67 -6.05 2.02
C LEU A 94 -11.21 -6.26 0.60
N VAL A 95 -10.31 -6.35 -0.39
CA VAL A 95 -10.70 -6.47 -1.80
C VAL A 95 -10.81 -7.92 -2.30
N LYS A 96 -10.21 -8.88 -1.59
CA LYS A 96 -10.22 -10.29 -1.99
C LYS A 96 -11.64 -10.86 -1.87
N PRO A 97 -12.23 -11.38 -2.96
CA PRO A 97 -13.54 -12.02 -2.91
C PRO A 97 -13.57 -13.16 -1.88
N ALA A 98 -14.69 -13.35 -1.20
CA ALA A 98 -14.84 -14.37 -0.15
C ALA A 98 -14.53 -15.80 -0.65
N GLN A 99 -14.91 -16.09 -1.89
CA GLN A 99 -14.75 -17.40 -2.53
C GLN A 99 -13.40 -17.57 -3.26
N SER A 100 -12.57 -16.53 -3.31
CA SER A 100 -11.29 -16.53 -4.02
C SER A 100 -10.11 -16.43 -3.05
N LYS A 101 -8.98 -17.05 -3.43
CA LYS A 101 -7.67 -16.83 -2.80
C LYS A 101 -6.89 -15.67 -3.43
N ASN A 102 -7.38 -15.15 -4.55
CA ASN A 102 -6.70 -14.17 -5.39
C ASN A 102 -7.57 -12.93 -5.62
N ILE A 103 -6.91 -11.82 -5.88
CA ILE A 103 -7.50 -10.63 -6.52
C ILE A 103 -7.10 -10.63 -8.00
N ASP A 104 -7.94 -10.07 -8.86
CA ASP A 104 -7.56 -9.84 -10.25
C ASP A 104 -6.39 -8.86 -10.34
N MET A 105 -5.60 -8.96 -11.41
CA MET A 105 -4.38 -8.17 -11.55
C MET A 105 -4.67 -6.68 -11.71
N GLU A 106 -5.81 -6.30 -12.31
CA GLU A 106 -6.23 -4.90 -12.43
C GLU A 106 -6.47 -4.26 -11.05
N THR A 107 -7.16 -4.97 -10.16
CA THR A 107 -7.34 -4.54 -8.77
C THR A 107 -6.00 -4.48 -8.02
N ALA A 108 -5.12 -5.47 -8.23
CA ALA A 108 -3.79 -5.47 -7.60
C ALA A 108 -2.96 -4.26 -8.02
N THR A 109 -2.87 -3.97 -9.33
CA THR A 109 -2.10 -2.83 -9.85
C THR A 109 -2.71 -1.49 -9.45
N ALA A 110 -4.03 -1.37 -9.39
CA ALA A 110 -4.70 -0.18 -8.88
C ALA A 110 -4.33 0.10 -7.41
N LEU A 111 -4.30 -0.92 -6.56
CA LEU A 111 -3.88 -0.77 -5.16
C LEU A 111 -2.38 -0.48 -5.03
N TRP A 112 -1.52 -1.16 -5.78
CA TRP A 112 -0.08 -0.86 -5.79
C TRP A 112 0.21 0.56 -6.26
N SER A 113 -0.58 1.08 -7.21
CA SER A 113 -0.46 2.46 -7.70
C SER A 113 -0.71 3.52 -6.63
N VAL A 114 -1.55 3.23 -5.63
CA VAL A 114 -1.86 4.19 -4.56
C VAL A 114 -1.10 3.90 -3.26
N LEU A 115 -0.66 2.66 -3.03
CA LEU A 115 0.03 2.26 -1.80
C LEU A 115 1.56 2.25 -1.93
N LEU A 116 2.10 1.78 -3.06
CA LEU A 116 3.53 1.54 -3.22
C LEU A 116 4.21 2.54 -4.14
N VAL A 117 3.58 2.96 -5.24
CA VAL A 117 4.18 3.93 -6.19
C VAL A 117 4.60 5.24 -5.52
N PRO A 118 3.83 5.84 -4.59
CA PRO A 118 4.27 7.06 -3.91
C PRO A 118 5.51 6.89 -3.02
N LYS A 119 5.84 5.64 -2.65
CA LYS A 119 6.84 5.30 -1.64
C LYS A 119 8.10 4.65 -2.22
N TYR A 120 7.94 3.85 -3.27
CA TYR A 120 8.99 3.01 -3.83
C TYR A 120 9.26 3.35 -5.30
N PRO A 121 10.48 3.80 -5.65
CA PRO A 121 10.82 4.22 -7.01
C PRO A 121 10.54 3.18 -8.09
N LEU A 122 10.75 1.90 -7.79
CA LEU A 122 10.55 0.79 -8.74
C LEU A 122 9.10 0.55 -9.12
N MET A 123 8.14 0.86 -8.24
CA MET A 123 6.78 0.36 -8.44
C MET A 123 6.05 1.00 -9.60
N GLY A 124 6.42 2.21 -10.02
CA GLY A 124 5.89 2.80 -11.24
C GLY A 124 6.21 1.93 -12.47
N GLU A 125 7.46 1.46 -12.56
CA GLU A 125 7.92 0.58 -13.64
C GLU A 125 7.31 -0.82 -13.54
N VAL A 126 7.17 -1.37 -12.33
CA VAL A 126 6.52 -2.67 -12.13
C VAL A 126 5.06 -2.64 -12.58
N VAL A 127 4.30 -1.62 -12.18
CA VAL A 127 2.89 -1.47 -12.60
C VAL A 127 2.78 -1.31 -14.12
N ALA A 128 3.65 -0.51 -14.74
CA ALA A 128 3.69 -0.37 -16.20
C ALA A 128 4.01 -1.70 -16.90
N PHE A 129 5.03 -2.43 -16.42
CA PHE A 129 5.40 -3.73 -16.94
C PHE A 129 4.25 -4.74 -16.89
N ILE A 130 3.50 -4.80 -15.79
CA ILE A 130 2.31 -5.66 -15.68
C ILE A 130 1.24 -5.24 -16.69
N GLY A 131 1.02 -3.92 -16.84
CA GLY A 131 0.07 -3.35 -17.78
C GLY A 131 0.36 -3.68 -19.25
N ASP A 132 1.64 -3.78 -19.61
CA ASP A 132 2.08 -4.19 -20.96
C ASP A 132 1.92 -5.70 -21.23
N HIS A 133 1.64 -6.50 -20.19
CA HIS A 133 1.49 -7.96 -20.27
C HIS A 133 0.15 -8.46 -19.70
N PRO A 134 -1.00 -7.92 -20.15
CA PRO A 134 -2.31 -8.14 -19.51
C PRO A 134 -2.81 -9.59 -19.61
N THR A 135 -2.31 -10.37 -20.58
CA THR A 135 -2.69 -11.77 -20.76
C THR A 135 -1.83 -12.74 -19.93
N THR A 136 -0.63 -12.31 -19.51
CA THR A 136 0.37 -13.08 -18.78
C THR A 136 0.08 -13.10 -17.28
N TYR A 137 -0.16 -11.93 -16.69
CA TYR A 137 -0.38 -11.78 -15.25
C TYR A 137 -1.85 -11.45 -14.98
N ARG A 138 -2.63 -12.45 -14.57
CA ARG A 138 -4.08 -12.31 -14.46
C ARG A 138 -4.61 -12.10 -13.05
N ALA A 139 -3.84 -12.49 -12.04
CA ALA A 139 -4.27 -12.41 -10.65
C ALA A 139 -3.07 -12.35 -9.70
N ALA A 140 -3.29 -11.75 -8.53
CA ALA A 140 -2.35 -11.79 -7.42
C ALA A 140 -2.94 -12.61 -6.26
N ASN A 141 -2.17 -13.60 -5.79
CA ASN A 141 -2.47 -14.30 -4.56
C ASN A 141 -1.80 -13.57 -3.37
N LYS A 142 -2.02 -14.06 -2.15
CA LYS A 142 -1.44 -13.45 -0.93
C LYS A 142 0.10 -13.47 -0.95
N ASP A 143 0.69 -14.48 -1.56
CA ASP A 143 2.13 -14.67 -1.61
C ASP A 143 2.80 -13.62 -2.51
N LEU A 144 2.39 -13.53 -3.78
CA LEU A 144 2.83 -12.48 -4.71
C LEU A 144 2.58 -11.08 -4.13
N TRP A 145 1.42 -10.86 -3.49
CA TRP A 145 1.14 -9.59 -2.82
C TRP A 145 2.18 -9.27 -1.74
N SER A 146 2.50 -10.24 -0.87
CA SER A 146 3.47 -10.04 0.22
C SER A 146 4.89 -9.87 -0.32
N MET A 147 5.29 -10.70 -1.28
CA MET A 147 6.59 -10.65 -1.95
C MET A 147 6.81 -9.35 -2.71
N MET A 148 5.77 -8.73 -3.26
CA MET A 148 5.86 -7.42 -3.90
C MET A 148 6.37 -6.34 -2.94
N LEU A 149 5.85 -6.33 -1.71
CA LEU A 149 6.30 -5.38 -0.69
C LEU A 149 7.71 -5.73 -0.20
N GLU A 150 8.02 -7.02 -0.04
CA GLU A 150 9.37 -7.44 0.33
C GLU A 150 10.40 -7.00 -0.70
N PHE A 151 10.13 -7.25 -1.99
CA PHE A 151 10.96 -6.78 -3.09
C PHE A 151 11.22 -5.28 -3.05
N CYS A 152 10.18 -4.48 -2.74
CA CYS A 152 10.32 -3.03 -2.58
C CYS A 152 11.20 -2.63 -1.40
N ASP A 153 11.21 -3.42 -0.32
CA ASP A 153 11.96 -3.15 0.91
C ASP A 153 13.41 -3.65 0.86
N THR A 154 13.70 -4.70 0.09
CA THR A 154 14.98 -5.41 0.13
C THR A 154 15.84 -5.24 -1.12
N VAL A 155 15.24 -4.97 -2.28
CA VAL A 155 15.98 -4.86 -3.55
C VAL A 155 16.29 -3.40 -3.86
N ASN A 156 17.53 -3.12 -4.23
CA ASN A 156 17.94 -1.78 -4.61
C ASN A 156 17.19 -1.32 -5.87
N PRO A 157 16.82 -0.02 -5.97
CA PRO A 157 16.14 0.51 -7.16
C PRO A 157 16.89 0.36 -8.49
N ASN A 158 18.20 0.13 -8.45
CA ASN A 158 19.04 -0.15 -9.62
C ASN A 158 19.21 -1.65 -9.91
N LEU A 159 18.58 -2.54 -9.12
CA LEU A 159 18.62 -4.00 -9.24
C LEU A 159 20.03 -4.62 -9.18
N SER A 160 20.98 -3.92 -8.55
CA SER A 160 22.38 -4.35 -8.45
C SER A 160 22.61 -5.53 -7.50
N ASP A 161 21.71 -5.69 -6.53
CA ASP A 161 21.68 -6.74 -5.52
C ASP A 161 20.66 -7.85 -5.82
N TYR A 162 19.98 -7.79 -6.96
CA TYR A 162 19.01 -8.83 -7.34
C TYR A 162 19.70 -10.08 -7.87
N GLU A 163 19.47 -11.21 -7.21
CA GLU A 163 19.90 -12.54 -7.62
C GLU A 163 18.71 -13.39 -8.10
N SER A 164 18.78 -13.94 -9.32
CA SER A 164 17.69 -14.73 -9.92
C SER A 164 17.50 -16.13 -9.31
N ASP A 165 18.41 -16.55 -8.45
CA ASP A 165 18.38 -17.88 -7.81
C ASP A 165 17.60 -17.85 -6.49
N GLU A 166 17.18 -16.66 -6.03
CA GLU A 166 16.27 -16.48 -4.91
C GLU A 166 14.84 -16.88 -5.28
N ALA A 167 14.03 -17.27 -4.30
CA ALA A 167 12.67 -17.79 -4.51
C ALA A 167 11.62 -16.69 -4.79
N TRP A 168 11.95 -15.72 -5.66
CA TRP A 168 11.01 -14.68 -6.06
C TRP A 168 9.90 -15.22 -6.97
N PRO A 169 8.69 -14.62 -6.94
CA PRO A 169 7.68 -14.92 -7.94
C PRO A 169 8.18 -14.61 -9.35
N THR A 170 7.88 -15.49 -10.31
CA THR A 170 8.28 -15.34 -11.73
C THR A 170 7.94 -13.99 -12.35
N LEU A 171 6.89 -13.31 -11.87
CA LEU A 171 6.57 -11.94 -12.29
C LEU A 171 7.73 -10.98 -12.01
N LEU A 172 8.33 -11.05 -10.81
CA LEU A 172 9.45 -10.19 -10.41
C LEU A 172 10.72 -10.54 -11.18
N ASP A 173 11.02 -11.84 -11.38
CA ASP A 173 12.14 -12.28 -12.22
C ASP A 173 12.03 -11.71 -13.64
N ASN A 174 10.84 -11.84 -14.24
CA ASN A 174 10.58 -11.33 -15.58
C ASN A 174 10.67 -9.80 -15.65
N PHE A 175 10.19 -9.09 -14.62
CA PHE A 175 10.33 -7.64 -14.52
C PHE A 175 11.81 -7.23 -14.48
N VAL A 176 12.62 -7.90 -13.66
CA VAL A 176 14.06 -7.61 -13.54
C VAL A 176 14.78 -7.88 -14.86
N ALA A 177 14.49 -9.00 -15.51
CA ALA A 177 15.07 -9.33 -16.82
C ALA A 177 14.72 -8.27 -17.88
N TRP A 178 13.45 -7.85 -17.93
CA TRP A 178 12.97 -6.78 -18.82
C TRP A 178 13.69 -5.45 -18.55
N LYS A 179 13.80 -5.04 -17.28
CA LYS A 179 14.44 -3.78 -16.90
C LYS A 179 15.94 -3.77 -17.23
N LYS A 180 16.67 -4.84 -16.90
CA LYS A 180 18.10 -4.99 -17.23
C LYS A 180 18.34 -5.01 -18.75
N GLY A 181 17.42 -5.62 -19.53
CA GLY A 181 17.49 -5.62 -20.99
C GLY A 181 17.34 -4.23 -21.62
N GLN A 182 16.50 -3.37 -21.06
CA GLN A 182 16.36 -1.99 -21.53
C GLN A 182 17.61 -1.14 -21.26
N SER A 183 18.25 -1.31 -20.10
CA SER A 183 19.49 -0.60 -19.77
C SER A 183 20.60 -0.90 -20.78
N ALA A 184 20.76 -2.16 -21.19
CA ALA A 184 21.76 -2.56 -22.19
C ALA A 184 21.51 -1.96 -23.58
N ASN A 185 20.24 -1.84 -23.99
CA ASN A 185 19.87 -1.23 -25.28
C ASN A 185 20.06 0.30 -25.29
N ASN A 186 19.84 0.97 -24.15
CA ASN A 186 20.04 2.42 -24.02
C ASN A 186 21.51 2.83 -23.95
N GLU A 187 22.42 1.97 -23.49
CA GLU A 187 23.87 2.22 -23.51
C GLU A 187 24.50 1.96 -24.89
N SER A 188 23.78 1.26 -25.77
CA SER A 188 24.24 0.88 -27.12
C SER A 188 23.71 1.80 -28.24
N SER A 189 22.93 2.84 -27.90
CA SER A 189 22.33 3.81 -28.84
C SER A 189 22.89 5.21 -28.61
#